data_AF-A0A023FTU0-F1
#
_entry.id   AF-A0A023FTU0-F1
#
_cell.length_a   1.000
_cell.length_b   1.000
_cell.length_c   1.000
_cell.angle_alpha   90.00
_cell.angle_beta   90.00
_cell.angle_gamma   90.00
#
_symmetry.space_group_name_H-M   'P 1'
#
loop_
_entity.id
_entity.type
_entity.pdbx_description
1 polymer ?
#
loop_
_entity_poly.entity_id
_entity_poly.type
_entity_poly.pdbx_seq_one_letter_code
_entity_poly.pdbx_strand_id
1 'polypeptide(L)'
;MIFSLALCLGAMVAATAAQPVERGVESGVLDMMNLVNVSETLVVYKRKHTQNTTVRCLSAKKKQQYNTTLYEYILRGRNPSKIYGEHSVNVTLQESEGIAYKSTYTSKNITYALTLKEMDESGPCFVIFVKKDDGNEGCELLVTAPKVSGKIPKKCQEYYSKNCEGRNIRLHNDDCKYEN
;
A
#
# COMPACT_ATOMS: atom_id res chain seq x y z
N MET A 1 69.17 -29.08 -24.62
CA MET A 1 68.11 -28.68 -25.57
C MET A 1 66.80 -29.25 -25.06
N ILE A 2 65.85 -28.39 -24.73
CA ILE A 2 64.41 -28.69 -24.85
C ILE A 2 63.74 -27.35 -25.16
N PHE A 3 63.00 -27.35 -26.26
CA PHE A 3 62.15 -26.27 -26.73
C PHE A 3 60.83 -26.32 -25.96
N SER A 4 60.33 -25.17 -25.51
CA SER A 4 58.90 -24.97 -25.27
C SER A 4 58.49 -23.59 -25.77
N LEU A 5 57.89 -23.57 -26.95
CA LEU A 5 57.08 -22.48 -27.50
C LEU A 5 55.70 -22.53 -26.83
N ALA A 6 55.24 -21.40 -26.30
CA ALA A 6 53.81 -21.16 -26.13
C ALA A 6 53.53 -19.68 -26.45
N LEU A 7 53.09 -19.51 -27.70
CA LEU A 7 52.52 -18.31 -28.29
C LEU A 7 51.12 -18.04 -27.70
N CYS A 8 50.60 -16.82 -27.96
CA CYS A 8 49.17 -16.44 -28.00
C CYS A 8 48.53 -16.07 -26.64
N LEU A 9 47.74 -15.00 -26.46
CA LEU A 9 46.96 -14.16 -27.38
C LEU A 9 46.82 -12.72 -26.84
N GLY A 10 46.61 -11.78 -27.77
CA GLY A 10 46.36 -10.37 -27.50
C GLY A 10 45.07 -10.11 -26.72
N ALA A 11 45.12 -9.11 -25.84
CA ALA A 11 43.97 -8.57 -25.15
C ALA A 11 43.12 -7.73 -26.12
N MET A 12 41.92 -8.20 -26.45
CA MET A 12 40.88 -7.31 -26.97
C MET A 12 40.25 -6.57 -25.80
N VAL A 13 40.48 -5.27 -25.71
CA VAL A 13 39.75 -4.39 -24.81
C VAL A 13 38.38 -4.14 -25.43
N ALA A 14 37.36 -4.80 -24.90
CA ALA A 14 35.98 -4.47 -25.21
C ALA A 14 35.61 -3.20 -24.42
N ALA A 15 35.44 -2.07 -25.12
CA ALA A 15 34.81 -0.89 -24.55
C ALA A 15 33.32 -1.20 -24.35
N THR A 16 32.90 -1.41 -23.10
CA THR A 16 31.47 -1.50 -22.80
C THR A 16 30.86 -0.11 -22.97
N ALA A 17 29.93 0.03 -23.91
CA ALA A 17 29.08 1.21 -23.96
C ALA A 17 28.21 1.17 -22.70
N ALA A 18 28.35 2.17 -21.83
CA ALA A 18 27.45 2.33 -20.70
C ALA A 18 26.02 2.45 -21.23
N GLN A 19 25.22 1.40 -21.07
CA GLN A 19 23.79 1.46 -21.32
C GLN A 19 23.22 2.53 -20.38
N PRO A 20 22.30 3.38 -20.87
CA PRO A 20 21.65 4.34 -20.00
C PRO A 20 20.94 3.54 -18.91
N VAL A 21 21.28 3.81 -17.65
CA VAL A 21 20.52 3.34 -16.50
C VAL A 21 19.10 3.82 -16.71
N GLU A 22 18.22 2.94 -17.15
CA GLU A 22 16.79 3.20 -17.11
C GLU A 22 16.47 3.53 -15.66
N ARG A 23 16.06 4.77 -15.44
CA ARG A 23 15.65 5.29 -14.13
C ARG A 23 14.42 4.48 -13.74
N GLY A 24 14.64 3.40 -12.99
CA GLY A 24 13.67 2.36 -12.76
C GLY A 24 12.47 2.92 -12.02
N VAL A 25 11.32 2.95 -12.70
CA VAL A 25 10.02 2.94 -12.02
C VAL A 25 10.08 1.81 -11.01
N GLU A 26 9.82 2.10 -9.73
CA GLU A 26 9.72 1.10 -8.66
C GLU A 26 8.69 0.05 -9.08
N SER A 27 9.15 -1.04 -9.71
CA SER A 27 8.30 -2.09 -10.28
C SER A 27 7.34 -2.59 -9.20
N GLY A 28 6.03 -2.46 -9.42
CA GLY A 28 5.00 -2.85 -8.46
C GLY A 28 4.35 -1.71 -7.65
N VAL A 29 4.50 -0.45 -8.07
CA VAL A 29 3.64 0.66 -7.61
C VAL A 29 2.46 0.83 -8.57
N LEU A 30 1.25 0.78 -8.04
CA LEU A 30 0.02 1.09 -8.77
C LEU A 30 -0.44 2.51 -8.47
N ASP A 31 -1.21 3.09 -9.37
CA ASP A 31 -1.74 4.43 -9.21
C ASP A 31 -2.80 4.50 -8.09
N MET A 32 -2.54 5.31 -7.06
CA MET A 32 -3.46 5.54 -5.94
C MET A 32 -4.80 6.14 -6.38
N MET A 33 -4.89 6.73 -7.58
CA MET A 33 -6.17 7.13 -8.18
C MET A 33 -7.20 6.00 -8.20
N ASN A 34 -6.76 4.75 -8.41
CA ASN A 34 -7.64 3.59 -8.38
C ASN A 34 -8.33 3.39 -7.01
N LEU A 35 -7.61 3.69 -5.92
CA LEU A 35 -8.15 3.55 -4.57
C LEU A 35 -9.04 4.73 -4.20
N VAL A 36 -8.64 5.97 -4.51
CA VAL A 36 -9.44 7.15 -4.14
C VAL A 36 -10.72 7.29 -4.94
N ASN A 37 -10.81 6.67 -6.12
CA ASN A 37 -12.02 6.62 -6.93
C ASN A 37 -13.10 5.68 -6.35
N VAL A 38 -12.74 4.78 -5.43
CA VAL A 38 -13.72 3.95 -4.71
C VAL A 38 -14.71 4.84 -3.96
N SER A 39 -16.00 4.56 -4.15
CA SER A 39 -17.10 5.32 -3.53
C SER A 39 -17.53 4.73 -2.19
N GLU A 40 -17.33 3.43 -2.05
CA GLU A 40 -17.68 2.63 -0.90
C GLU A 40 -16.73 2.86 0.27
N THR A 41 -17.18 2.48 1.47
CA THR A 41 -16.33 2.49 2.66
C THR A 41 -15.23 1.43 2.51
N LEU A 42 -13.97 1.84 2.62
CA LEU A 42 -12.82 0.94 2.64
C LEU A 42 -12.60 0.43 4.07
N VAL A 43 -12.55 -0.88 4.26
CA VAL A 43 -12.31 -1.54 5.54
C VAL A 43 -10.88 -2.04 5.59
N VAL A 44 -10.15 -1.71 6.66
CA VAL A 44 -8.86 -2.35 6.95
C VAL A 44 -9.13 -3.74 7.51
N TYR A 45 -9.00 -4.76 6.66
CA TYR A 45 -9.30 -6.13 7.05
C TYR A 45 -8.22 -6.70 7.97
N LYS A 46 -6.95 -6.50 7.59
CA LYS A 46 -5.76 -6.91 8.35
C LYS A 46 -4.57 -6.04 8.01
N ARG A 47 -3.61 -5.93 8.93
CA ARG A 47 -2.37 -5.17 8.74
C ARG A 47 -1.13 -5.83 9.34
N LYS A 48 0.04 -5.40 8.87
CA LYS A 48 1.36 -5.90 9.28
C LYS A 48 2.25 -4.86 9.98
N HIS A 49 1.72 -3.69 10.27
CA HIS A 49 2.37 -2.64 11.06
C HIS A 49 1.53 -2.28 12.30
N THR A 50 2.12 -1.51 13.23
CA THR A 50 1.41 -0.96 14.41
C THR A 50 0.54 -2.01 15.12
N GLN A 51 1.14 -3.14 15.49
CA GLN A 51 0.39 -4.29 15.98
C GLN A 51 -0.13 -4.10 17.41
N ASN A 52 0.50 -3.22 18.19
CA ASN A 52 0.06 -2.87 19.54
C ASN A 52 -1.15 -1.92 19.50
N THR A 53 -2.30 -2.44 19.07
CA THR A 53 -3.57 -1.71 19.10
C THR A 53 -4.72 -2.59 19.55
N THR A 54 -5.62 -2.01 20.34
CA THR A 54 -6.87 -2.64 20.77
C THR A 54 -8.06 -2.19 19.92
N VAL A 55 -7.87 -1.22 19.02
CA VAL A 55 -8.92 -0.70 18.13
C VAL A 55 -9.17 -1.69 17.00
N ARG A 56 -10.44 -1.90 16.66
CA ARG A 56 -10.92 -2.80 15.59
C ARG A 56 -11.89 -2.06 14.66
N CYS A 57 -12.39 -2.75 13.64
CA CYS A 57 -13.34 -2.20 12.68
C CYS A 57 -12.85 -0.90 12.03
N LEU A 58 -11.56 -0.83 11.71
CA LEU A 58 -11.00 0.35 11.07
C LEU A 58 -11.56 0.49 9.66
N SER A 59 -11.99 1.70 9.31
CA SER A 59 -12.47 2.01 7.97
C SER A 59 -12.18 3.45 7.57
N ALA A 60 -12.18 3.69 6.26
CA ALA A 60 -12.06 5.00 5.65
C ALA A 60 -13.21 5.21 4.65
N LYS A 61 -13.97 6.28 4.81
CA LYS A 61 -15.05 6.67 3.90
C LYS A 61 -14.71 8.01 3.27
N LYS A 62 -14.70 8.07 1.94
CA LYS A 62 -14.54 9.34 1.21
C LYS A 62 -15.75 10.22 1.51
N LYS A 63 -15.50 11.40 2.08
CA LYS A 63 -16.54 12.39 2.41
C LYS A 63 -16.66 13.42 1.30
N GLN A 64 -15.53 13.93 0.82
CA GLN A 64 -15.50 14.97 -0.20
C GLN A 64 -14.24 14.86 -1.05
N GLN A 65 -14.35 15.22 -2.33
CA GLN A 65 -13.22 15.51 -3.19
C GLN A 65 -13.17 17.03 -3.39
N TYR A 66 -12.07 17.66 -3.00
CA TYR A 66 -11.90 19.12 -3.17
C TYR A 66 -11.35 19.45 -4.56
N ASN A 67 -10.44 18.62 -5.07
CA ASN A 67 -9.90 18.69 -6.43
C ASN A 67 -9.32 17.33 -6.83
N THR A 68 -8.58 17.25 -7.94
CA THR A 68 -7.98 16.01 -8.45
C THR A 68 -7.01 15.34 -7.48
N THR A 69 -6.34 16.08 -6.60
CA THR A 69 -5.29 15.56 -5.72
C THR A 69 -5.59 15.73 -4.23
N LEU A 70 -6.76 16.26 -3.85
CA LEU A 70 -7.10 16.52 -2.45
C LEU A 70 -8.50 16.01 -2.09
N TYR A 71 -8.55 15.13 -1.10
CA TYR A 71 -9.74 14.42 -0.66
C TYR A 71 -9.91 14.50 0.86
N GLU A 72 -11.14 14.66 1.33
CA GLU A 72 -11.50 14.48 2.74
C GLU A 72 -12.00 13.05 2.95
N TYR A 73 -11.41 12.36 3.94
CA TYR A 73 -11.85 11.05 4.39
C TYR A 73 -12.26 11.08 5.86
N ILE A 74 -13.35 10.39 6.20
CA ILE A 74 -13.68 10.04 7.57
C ILE A 74 -12.98 8.73 7.90
N LEU A 75 -12.08 8.77 8.87
CA LEU A 75 -11.49 7.58 9.47
C LEU A 75 -12.33 7.16 10.68
N ARG A 76 -12.71 5.90 10.76
CA ARG A 76 -13.53 5.34 11.84
C ARG A 76 -12.86 4.13 12.45
N GLY A 77 -13.05 3.92 13.75
CA GLY A 77 -12.59 2.73 14.46
C GLY A 77 -13.41 2.46 15.72
N ARG A 78 -13.39 1.21 16.18
CA ARG A 78 -14.12 0.74 17.35
C ARG A 78 -13.17 0.38 18.49
N ASN A 79 -13.38 0.97 19.66
CA ASN A 79 -12.59 0.68 20.85
C ASN A 79 -13.00 -0.66 21.51
N PRO A 80 -12.26 -1.14 22.53
CA PRO A 80 -12.59 -2.39 23.24
C PRO A 80 -13.97 -2.41 23.89
N SER A 81 -14.49 -1.25 24.30
CA SER A 81 -15.84 -1.08 24.85
C SER A 81 -16.93 -1.09 23.77
N LYS A 82 -16.59 -1.47 22.52
CA LYS A 82 -17.47 -1.52 21.35
C LYS A 82 -18.04 -0.17 20.90
N ILE A 83 -17.45 0.94 21.36
CA ILE A 83 -17.84 2.30 20.97
C ILE A 83 -17.04 2.71 19.73
N TYR A 84 -17.72 3.24 18.73
CA TYR A 84 -17.10 3.80 17.54
C TYR A 84 -16.68 5.25 17.79
N GLY A 85 -15.48 5.60 17.33
CA GLY A 85 -15.03 6.98 17.18
C GLY A 85 -14.61 7.24 15.74
N GLU A 86 -14.70 8.49 15.32
CA GLU A 86 -14.33 8.92 13.97
C GLU A 86 -13.72 10.32 13.97
N HIS A 87 -12.92 10.61 12.95
CA HIS A 87 -12.37 11.93 12.69
C HIS A 87 -12.05 12.09 11.20
N SER A 88 -12.11 13.32 10.71
CA SER A 88 -11.71 13.64 9.33
C SER A 88 -10.20 13.75 9.17
N VAL A 89 -9.69 13.36 8.01
CA VAL A 89 -8.33 13.66 7.53
C VAL A 89 -8.38 14.13 6.09
N ASN A 90 -7.43 14.99 5.73
CA ASN A 90 -7.19 15.36 4.34
C ASN A 90 -6.11 14.43 3.77
N VAL A 91 -6.44 13.75 2.69
CA VAL A 91 -5.55 12.89 1.91
C VAL A 91 -5.14 13.64 0.65
N THR A 92 -3.83 13.85 0.50
CA THR A 92 -3.24 14.50 -0.67
C THR A 92 -2.56 13.47 -1.54
N LEU A 93 -2.80 13.52 -2.85
CA LEU A 93 -2.08 12.73 -3.84
C LEU A 93 -0.83 13.47 -4.32
N GLN A 94 0.27 12.75 -4.46
CA GLN A 94 1.54 13.25 -4.96
C GLN A 94 2.04 12.33 -6.06
N GLU A 95 2.49 12.91 -7.17
CA GLU A 95 3.06 12.13 -8.27
C GLU A 95 4.35 11.43 -7.82
N SER A 96 4.50 10.17 -8.19
CA SER A 96 5.72 9.38 -8.03
C SER A 96 6.33 9.09 -9.40
N GLU A 97 7.66 9.07 -9.47
CA GLU A 97 8.51 8.86 -10.65
C GLU A 97 7.83 8.14 -11.84
N GLY A 98 7.16 8.91 -12.71
CA GLY A 98 6.70 8.43 -14.02
C GLY A 98 5.23 8.04 -14.20
N ILE A 99 4.28 8.53 -13.38
CA ILE A 99 2.81 8.74 -13.64
C ILE A 99 1.93 8.31 -12.44
N ALA A 100 2.36 7.37 -11.59
CA ALA A 100 1.52 6.87 -10.51
C ALA A 100 1.43 7.84 -9.32
N TYR A 101 0.22 8.09 -8.81
CA TYR A 101 0.06 8.83 -7.55
C TYR A 101 0.36 7.93 -6.34
N LYS A 102 1.05 8.50 -5.35
CA LYS A 102 1.07 8.06 -3.94
C LYS A 102 0.17 8.98 -3.13
N SER A 103 -0.17 8.63 -1.89
CA SER A 103 -0.94 9.52 -1.03
C SER A 103 -0.28 9.79 0.31
N THR A 104 -0.61 10.94 0.89
CA THR A 104 -0.17 11.33 2.22
C THR A 104 -1.33 11.90 3.03
N TYR A 105 -1.37 11.62 4.33
CA TYR A 105 -2.23 12.33 5.27
C TYR A 105 -1.56 12.42 6.65
N THR A 106 -1.98 13.39 7.47
CA THR A 106 -1.51 13.54 8.84
C THR A 106 -2.64 13.28 9.82
N SER A 107 -2.38 12.49 10.85
CA SER A 107 -3.32 12.25 11.94
C SER A 107 -2.58 12.12 13.27
N LYS A 108 -3.01 12.90 14.28
CA LYS A 108 -2.40 12.92 15.62
C LYS A 108 -0.87 13.14 15.58
N ASN A 109 -0.43 14.10 14.77
CA ASN A 109 0.99 14.45 14.56
C ASN A 109 1.86 13.34 13.93
N ILE A 110 1.24 12.32 13.35
CA ILE A 110 1.93 11.29 12.56
C ILE A 110 1.53 11.46 11.11
N THR A 111 2.53 11.57 10.23
CA THR A 111 2.35 11.61 8.78
C THR A 111 2.42 10.20 8.22
N TYR A 112 1.44 9.86 7.41
CA TYR A 112 1.29 8.57 6.75
C TYR A 112 1.53 8.78 5.27
N ALA A 113 2.50 8.08 4.70
CA ALA A 113 2.68 7.95 3.26
C ALA A 113 2.18 6.56 2.83
N LEU A 114 1.24 6.53 1.88
CA LEU A 114 0.60 5.33 1.38
C LEU A 114 0.97 5.09 -0.07
N THR A 115 1.26 3.84 -0.40
CA THR A 115 1.52 3.39 -1.77
C THR A 115 0.61 2.23 -2.09
N LEU A 116 -0.11 2.29 -3.22
CA LEU A 116 -0.91 1.15 -3.69
C LEU A 116 0.02 0.14 -4.33
N LYS A 117 -0.06 -1.12 -3.89
CA LYS A 117 0.85 -2.20 -4.28
C LYS A 117 0.15 -3.32 -5.04
N GLU A 118 -1.13 -3.57 -4.76
CA GLU A 118 -1.92 -4.55 -5.50
C GLU A 118 -3.41 -4.21 -5.40
N MET A 119 -4.18 -4.61 -6.41
CA MET A 119 -5.64 -4.58 -6.38
C MET A 119 -6.25 -5.67 -7.25
N ASP A 120 -7.50 -6.03 -6.93
CA ASP A 120 -8.33 -6.83 -7.82
C ASP A 120 -8.95 -5.96 -8.92
N GLU A 121 -9.09 -6.50 -10.14
CA GLU A 121 -9.61 -5.75 -11.31
C GLU A 121 -11.03 -5.23 -11.07
N SER A 122 -11.85 -5.94 -10.29
CA SER A 122 -13.20 -5.49 -9.95
C SER A 122 -13.25 -4.45 -8.83
N GLY A 123 -12.10 -4.08 -8.25
CA GLY A 123 -11.98 -3.08 -7.18
C GLY A 123 -12.50 -3.41 -5.78
N PRO A 124 -12.89 -4.64 -5.37
CA PRO A 124 -13.36 -4.88 -4.02
C PRO A 124 -12.23 -5.01 -3.00
N CYS A 125 -10.97 -5.00 -3.44
CA CYS A 125 -9.82 -5.34 -2.62
C CYS A 125 -8.53 -4.64 -3.09
N PHE A 126 -7.74 -4.20 -2.11
CA PHE A 126 -6.51 -3.45 -2.32
C PHE A 126 -5.45 -3.83 -1.28
N VAL A 127 -4.19 -3.78 -1.66
CA VAL A 127 -3.05 -3.84 -0.72
C VAL A 127 -2.29 -2.54 -0.81
N ILE A 128 -2.19 -1.83 0.31
CA ILE A 128 -1.37 -0.62 0.42
C ILE A 128 -0.16 -0.90 1.30
N PHE A 129 0.96 -0.27 0.99
CA PHE A 129 2.09 -0.13 1.90
C PHE A 129 1.98 1.22 2.61
N VAL A 130 2.09 1.20 3.94
CA VAL A 130 2.00 2.37 4.82
C VAL A 130 3.38 2.62 5.40
N LYS A 131 3.90 3.83 5.23
CA LYS A 131 5.11 4.32 5.89
C LYS A 131 4.76 5.51 6.76
N LYS A 132 5.12 5.46 8.04
CA LYS A 132 4.90 6.56 8.98
C LYS A 132 6.19 7.29 9.28
N ASP A 133 6.10 8.58 9.56
CA ASP A 133 7.23 9.40 10.01
C ASP A 133 7.73 9.03 11.42
N ASP A 134 6.93 8.28 12.20
CA ASP A 134 7.34 7.67 13.48
C ASP A 134 8.21 6.40 13.32
N GLY A 135 8.53 6.02 12.09
CA GLY A 135 9.35 4.85 11.76
C GLY A 135 8.58 3.53 11.64
N ASN A 136 7.28 3.48 11.96
CA ASN A 136 6.47 2.29 11.74
C ASN A 136 6.05 2.17 10.27
N GLU A 137 6.22 0.99 9.69
CA GLU A 137 5.79 0.72 8.33
C GLU A 137 5.30 -0.71 8.12
N GLY A 138 4.58 -0.94 7.03
CA GLY A 138 4.09 -2.26 6.62
C GLY A 138 2.80 -2.19 5.83
N CYS A 139 2.26 -3.34 5.45
CA CYS A 139 1.07 -3.39 4.59
C CYS A 139 -0.26 -3.37 5.35
N GLU A 140 -1.28 -2.85 4.68
CA GLU A 140 -2.70 -3.06 4.99
C GLU A 140 -3.41 -3.75 3.81
N LEU A 141 -4.26 -4.74 4.13
CA LEU A 141 -5.21 -5.32 3.19
C LEU A 141 -6.56 -4.63 3.39
N LEU A 142 -7.01 -3.91 2.37
CA LEU A 142 -8.27 -3.20 2.36
C LEU A 142 -9.31 -3.96 1.53
N VAL A 143 -10.56 -3.89 1.95
CA VAL A 143 -11.71 -4.41 1.20
C VAL A 143 -12.88 -3.44 1.27
N THR A 144 -13.71 -3.37 0.24
CA THR A 144 -14.93 -2.55 0.31
C THR A 144 -15.91 -3.14 1.33
N ALA A 145 -16.62 -2.28 2.05
CA ALA A 145 -17.58 -2.70 3.08
C ALA A 145 -18.63 -3.71 2.57
N PRO A 146 -19.22 -3.57 1.37
CA PRO A 146 -20.15 -4.58 0.82
C PRO A 146 -19.54 -5.97 0.60
N LYS A 147 -18.21 -6.10 0.55
CA LYS A 147 -17.50 -7.35 0.29
C LYS A 147 -16.72 -7.88 1.49
N VAL A 148 -16.74 -7.18 2.63
CA VAL A 148 -15.93 -7.51 3.82
C VAL A 148 -16.24 -8.89 4.41
N SER A 149 -17.52 -9.29 4.41
CA SER A 149 -17.98 -10.59 4.92
C SER A 149 -17.84 -11.72 3.89
N GLY A 150 -17.50 -11.37 2.64
CA GLY A 150 -17.33 -12.33 1.56
C GLY A 150 -15.92 -12.92 1.49
N LYS A 151 -15.72 -13.78 0.48
CA LYS A 151 -14.38 -14.26 0.14
C LYS A 151 -13.58 -13.11 -0.49
N ILE A 152 -12.51 -12.68 0.19
CA ILE A 152 -11.58 -11.70 -0.36
C ILE A 152 -10.93 -12.27 -1.63
N PRO A 153 -10.77 -11.49 -2.71
CA PRO A 153 -10.07 -11.94 -3.91
C PRO A 153 -8.70 -12.54 -3.62
N LYS A 154 -8.41 -13.68 -4.27
CA LYS A 154 -7.18 -14.45 -4.05
C LYS A 154 -5.93 -13.62 -4.34
N LYS A 155 -5.99 -12.76 -5.37
CA LYS A 155 -4.89 -11.90 -5.82
C LYS A 155 -4.32 -11.05 -4.69
N CYS A 156 -5.15 -10.24 -4.03
CA CYS A 156 -4.69 -9.45 -2.89
C CYS A 156 -4.22 -10.31 -1.71
N GLN A 157 -4.92 -11.41 -1.41
CA GLN A 157 -4.57 -12.28 -0.29
C GLN A 157 -3.18 -12.88 -0.46
N GLU A 158 -2.88 -13.35 -1.67
CA GLU A 158 -1.58 -13.87 -2.02
C GLU A 158 -0.51 -12.80 -2.00
N TYR A 159 -0.77 -11.63 -2.62
CA TYR A 159 0.18 -10.52 -2.61
C TYR A 159 0.52 -10.11 -1.17
N TYR A 160 -0.49 -9.88 -0.34
CA TYR A 160 -0.33 -9.50 1.06
C TYR A 160 0.43 -10.54 1.89
N SER A 161 0.27 -11.83 1.56
CA SER A 161 0.92 -12.90 2.32
C SER A 161 2.36 -13.11 1.89
N LYS A 162 2.65 -13.00 0.58
CA LYS A 162 3.96 -13.25 -0.03
C LYS A 162 4.89 -12.03 0.04
N ASN A 163 4.38 -10.83 -0.19
CA ASN A 163 5.20 -9.62 -0.40
C ASN A 163 5.23 -8.66 0.80
N CYS A 164 4.41 -8.88 1.82
CA CYS A 164 4.40 -8.03 3.01
C CYS A 164 5.04 -8.78 4.17
N GLU A 165 6.03 -8.18 4.81
CA GLU A 165 6.72 -8.76 5.95
C GLU A 165 6.07 -8.38 7.29
N GLY A 166 6.43 -9.08 8.36
CA GLY A 166 5.95 -8.79 9.72
C GLY A 166 4.74 -9.60 10.16
N ARG A 167 4.41 -9.48 11.45
CA ARG A 167 3.27 -10.22 12.05
C ARG A 167 1.96 -9.62 11.60
N ASN A 168 1.00 -10.50 11.35
CA ASN A 168 -0.33 -10.14 10.88
C ASN A 168 -1.31 -9.94 12.05
N ILE A 169 -2.05 -8.84 12.03
CA ILE A 169 -3.20 -8.62 12.93
C ILE A 169 -4.47 -8.44 12.11
N ARG A 170 -5.52 -9.22 12.45
CA ARG A 170 -6.86 -9.03 11.91
C ARG A 170 -7.56 -7.89 12.63
N LEU A 171 -8.10 -6.95 11.88
CA LEU A 171 -8.76 -5.75 12.41
C LEU A 171 -10.27 -5.76 12.17
N HIS A 172 -10.75 -6.51 11.17
CA HIS A 172 -12.17 -6.78 10.97
C HIS A 172 -12.66 -7.94 11.84
N ASN A 173 -13.79 -7.73 12.52
CA ASN A 173 -14.56 -8.73 13.22
C ASN A 173 -15.96 -8.83 12.59
N ASP A 174 -16.60 -9.99 12.71
CA ASP A 174 -17.90 -10.25 12.08
C ASP A 174 -19.03 -9.34 12.63
N ASP A 175 -18.86 -8.79 13.85
CA ASP A 175 -19.78 -7.84 14.48
C ASP A 175 -19.47 -6.36 14.18
N CYS A 176 -18.52 -6.08 13.27
CA CYS A 176 -18.24 -4.72 12.82
C CYS A 176 -19.38 -4.16 11.96
N LYS A 177 -19.61 -2.84 12.08
CA LYS A 177 -20.61 -2.09 11.34
C LYS A 177 -19.92 -0.93 10.64
N TYR A 178 -20.07 -0.86 9.32
CA TYR A 178 -19.35 0.09 8.46
C TYR A 178 -20.26 1.09 7.76
N GLU A 179 -21.52 0.71 7.55
CA GLU A 179 -22.57 1.64 7.18
C GLU A 179 -23.19 2.23 8.47
N ASN A 180 -23.60 3.49 8.38
CA ASN A 180 -24.48 4.12 9.37
C ASN A 180 -25.91 4.10 8.83
#